data_AF-A0A8J2RGH8-F1
#
_entry.id   AF-A0A8J2RGH8-F1
#
_cell.length_a   1.000
_cell.length_b   1.000
_cell.length_c   1.000
_cell.angle_alpha   90.00
_cell.angle_beta   90.00
_cell.angle_gamma   90.00
#
_symmetry.space_group_name_H-M   'P 1'
#
loop_
_entity.id
_entity.type
_entity.pdbx_description
1 polymer ?
#
loop_
_entity_poly.entity_id
_entity_poly.type
_entity_poly.pdbx_seq_one_letter_code
_entity_poly.pdbx_strand_id
1 'polypeptide(L)'
;MKLFVIVALLAVAAAAPSGTPYSAGYKAPAISIVAQSDVRNGDGSGAWSYAGSDGTTRDESYAQKALPGYKDAYGKESYESGAGNTNKGASYYISPEGQKITLTWVADENGFQPKGDHLPVAPVHVYELPVAPALPYTRTGPGY
;
A
#
# COMPACT_ATOMS: atom_id res chain seq x y z
N MET A 1 54.89 -14.82 -2.90
CA MET A 1 54.01 -15.27 -1.80
C MET A 1 53.71 -14.17 -0.77
N LYS A 2 54.69 -13.39 -0.29
CA LYS A 2 54.45 -12.29 0.68
C LYS A 2 53.64 -11.09 0.13
N LEU A 3 53.78 -10.76 -1.16
CA LEU A 3 53.01 -9.67 -1.79
C LEU A 3 51.51 -9.95 -1.96
N PHE A 4 51.12 -11.21 -2.19
CA PHE A 4 49.71 -11.58 -2.41
C PHE A 4 48.86 -11.46 -1.14
N VAL A 5 49.46 -11.64 0.03
CA VAL A 5 48.76 -11.52 1.33
C VAL A 5 48.45 -10.06 1.65
N ILE A 6 49.33 -9.13 1.27
CA ILE A 6 49.14 -7.70 1.53
C ILE A 6 48.03 -7.12 0.64
N VAL A 7 47.95 -7.55 -0.63
CA VAL A 7 46.89 -7.15 -1.55
C VAL A 7 45.52 -7.69 -1.10
N ALA A 8 45.47 -8.92 -0.58
CA ALA A 8 44.24 -9.49 -0.04
C ALA A 8 43.74 -8.74 1.21
N LEU A 9 44.63 -8.31 2.10
CA LEU A 9 44.27 -7.52 3.28
C LEU A 9 43.79 -6.09 2.93
N LEU A 10 44.40 -5.46 1.92
CA LEU A 10 43.95 -4.15 1.42
C LEU A 10 42.58 -4.22 0.73
N ALA A 11 42.27 -5.32 0.04
CA ALA A 11 40.96 -5.51 -0.60
C ALA A 11 39.82 -5.67 0.42
N VAL A 12 40.07 -6.29 1.58
CA VAL A 12 39.07 -6.43 2.66
C VAL A 12 38.81 -5.09 3.36
N ALA A 13 39.81 -4.21 3.47
CA ALA A 13 39.62 -2.88 4.04
C ALA A 13 38.80 -1.94 3.14
N ALA A 14 38.87 -2.11 1.81
CA ALA A 14 38.12 -1.32 0.83
C ALA A 14 36.66 -1.78 0.66
N ALA A 15 36.29 -2.96 1.18
CA ALA A 15 34.94 -3.52 1.14
C ALA A 15 34.11 -3.19 2.40
N ALA A 16 34.48 -2.16 3.15
CA ALA A 16 33.59 -1.63 4.18
C ALA A 16 32.31 -1.09 3.52
N PRO A 17 31.12 -1.42 4.03
CA PRO A 17 29.87 -0.95 3.44
C PRO A 17 29.85 0.58 3.43
N SER A 18 29.85 1.18 2.23
CA SER A 18 29.55 2.59 2.01
C SER A 18 28.06 2.83 2.22
N GLY A 19 27.60 2.66 3.46
CA GLY A 19 26.34 3.24 3.89
C GLY A 19 26.47 4.75 3.76
N THR A 20 25.68 5.35 2.89
CA THR A 20 25.59 6.80 2.75
C THR A 20 25.36 7.41 4.14
N PRO A 21 26.24 8.31 4.63
CA PRO A 21 25.94 9.02 5.86
C PRO A 21 24.83 10.02 5.50
N TYR A 22 23.59 9.62 5.74
CA TYR A 22 22.52 10.57 6.05
C TYR A 22 23.08 11.50 7.14
N SER A 23 23.44 12.72 6.73
CA SER A 23 24.01 13.85 7.51
C SER A 23 24.70 13.50 8.83
N ALA A 24 26.04 13.61 8.86
CA ALA A 24 26.83 13.61 10.07
C ALA A 24 26.42 14.77 11.01
N GLY A 25 25.53 14.51 11.97
CA GLY A 25 25.17 15.48 13.01
C GLY A 25 23.89 15.18 13.77
N TYR A 26 22.91 14.50 13.17
CA TYR A 26 21.64 14.18 13.84
C TYR A 26 21.57 12.67 14.14
N LYS A 27 21.92 12.29 15.36
CA LYS A 27 21.55 10.96 15.90
C LYS A 27 20.10 11.07 16.35
N ALA A 28 19.16 10.76 15.47
CA ALA A 28 17.77 10.57 15.90
C ALA A 28 17.75 9.57 17.06
N PRO A 29 16.93 9.78 18.10
CA PRO A 29 16.84 8.84 19.21
C PRO A 29 16.50 7.46 18.67
N ALA A 30 17.14 6.41 19.20
CA ALA A 30 16.83 5.05 18.81
C ALA A 30 15.37 4.75 19.17
N ILE A 31 14.56 4.38 18.17
CA ILE A 31 13.16 4.02 18.35
C ILE A 31 13.12 2.52 18.68
N SER A 32 12.62 2.19 19.87
CA SER A 32 12.47 0.81 20.34
C SER A 32 11.04 0.33 20.16
N ILE A 33 10.83 -0.97 20.01
CA ILE A 33 9.49 -1.56 19.98
C ILE A 33 9.01 -1.74 21.43
N VAL A 34 7.90 -1.09 21.78
CA VAL A 34 7.31 -1.13 23.14
C VAL A 34 6.19 -2.15 23.26
N ALA A 35 5.55 -2.51 22.15
CA ALA A 35 4.56 -3.58 22.11
C ALA A 35 4.57 -4.25 20.73
N GLN A 36 4.30 -5.55 20.69
CA GLN A 36 4.19 -6.34 19.46
C GLN A 36 3.21 -7.49 19.66
N SER A 37 2.44 -7.81 18.63
CA SER A 37 1.59 -9.00 18.54
C SER A 37 1.73 -9.63 17.16
N ASP A 38 1.73 -10.96 17.07
CA ASP A 38 1.73 -11.72 15.82
C ASP A 38 0.87 -12.97 16.03
N VAL A 39 -0.24 -13.04 15.30
CA VAL A 39 -1.21 -14.14 15.32
C VAL A 39 -1.28 -14.72 13.93
N ARG A 40 -1.02 -16.02 13.81
CA ARG A 40 -1.06 -16.77 12.56
C ARG A 40 -2.01 -17.95 12.73
N ASN A 41 -3.10 -17.95 11.99
CA ASN A 41 -4.08 -19.01 12.02
C ASN A 41 -3.78 -20.04 10.93
N GLY A 42 -4.21 -21.29 11.14
CA GLY A 42 -4.01 -22.37 10.18
C GLY A 42 -4.89 -22.28 8.92
N ASP A 43 -5.88 -21.39 8.92
CA ASP A 43 -6.81 -21.15 7.81
C ASP A 43 -6.32 -20.08 6.82
N GLY A 44 -5.07 -19.62 6.96
CA GLY A 44 -4.49 -18.57 6.13
C GLY A 44 -4.87 -17.14 6.55
N SER A 45 -5.62 -16.98 7.64
CA SER A 45 -5.85 -15.69 8.27
C SER A 45 -4.81 -15.36 9.33
N GLY A 46 -4.69 -14.08 9.67
CA GLY A 46 -3.79 -13.65 10.73
C GLY A 46 -3.93 -12.18 11.04
N ALA A 47 -3.24 -11.76 12.09
CA ALA A 47 -3.14 -10.37 12.46
C ALA A 47 -1.79 -10.10 13.13
N TRP A 48 -1.20 -8.96 12.85
CA TRP A 48 0.03 -8.52 13.50
C TRP A 48 -0.07 -7.04 13.85
N SER A 49 0.65 -6.64 14.89
CA SER A 49 0.76 -5.23 15.27
C SER A 49 2.09 -4.95 15.96
N TYR A 50 2.52 -3.69 15.90
CA TYR A 50 3.60 -3.16 16.73
C TYR A 50 3.34 -1.71 17.15
N ALA A 51 3.99 -1.32 18.25
CA ALA A 51 4.10 0.06 18.69
C ALA A 51 5.57 0.42 18.95
N GLY A 52 6.00 1.55 18.42
CA GLY A 52 7.31 2.16 18.67
C GLY A 52 7.28 3.10 19.87
N SER A 53 8.44 3.32 20.48
CA SER A 53 8.63 4.25 21.61
C SER A 53 8.42 5.72 21.24
N ASP A 54 8.38 6.03 19.95
CA ASP A 54 8.03 7.34 19.37
C ASP A 54 6.51 7.55 19.24
N GLY A 55 5.69 6.55 19.65
CA GLY A 55 4.25 6.57 19.52
C GLY A 55 3.73 6.13 18.15
N THR A 56 4.61 5.78 17.21
CA THR A 56 4.20 5.21 15.92
C THR A 56 3.65 3.81 16.13
N THR A 57 2.52 3.49 15.50
CA THR A 57 1.95 2.14 15.54
C THR A 57 1.56 1.66 14.17
N ARG A 58 1.47 0.35 14.05
CA ARG A 58 0.89 -0.30 12.89
C ARG A 58 0.20 -1.58 13.31
N ASP A 59 -0.99 -1.80 12.76
CA ASP A 59 -1.73 -3.04 12.85
C ASP A 59 -2.21 -3.46 11.46
N GLU A 60 -2.28 -4.78 11.25
CA GLU A 60 -2.80 -5.36 10.03
C GLU A 60 -3.46 -6.71 10.35
N SER A 61 -4.59 -6.96 9.71
CA SER A 61 -5.27 -8.25 9.69
C SER A 61 -5.50 -8.68 8.25
N TYR A 62 -5.33 -9.96 7.99
CA TYR A 62 -5.47 -10.54 6.66
C TYR A 62 -6.25 -11.84 6.71
N ALA A 63 -6.94 -12.15 5.62
CA ALA A 63 -7.68 -13.40 5.45
C ALA A 63 -7.67 -13.84 3.99
N GLN A 64 -7.31 -15.11 3.76
CA GLN A 64 -7.38 -15.71 2.44
C GLN A 64 -8.85 -15.84 2.00
N LYS A 65 -9.13 -15.45 0.75
CA LYS A 65 -10.47 -15.48 0.16
C LYS A 65 -10.42 -16.25 -1.15
N ALA A 66 -11.39 -17.13 -1.37
CA ALA A 66 -11.60 -17.72 -2.68
C ALA A 66 -12.24 -16.66 -3.59
N LEU A 67 -11.55 -16.31 -4.68
CA LEU A 67 -12.12 -15.41 -5.69
C LEU A 67 -13.02 -16.23 -6.62
N PRO A 68 -14.25 -15.78 -6.89
CA PRO A 68 -15.07 -16.39 -7.93
C PRO A 68 -14.32 -16.29 -9.27
N GLY A 69 -14.41 -17.33 -10.10
CA GLY A 69 -13.85 -17.30 -11.44
C GLY A 69 -14.38 -16.09 -12.21
N TYR A 70 -13.50 -15.39 -12.92
CA TYR A 70 -13.89 -14.25 -13.76
C TYR A 70 -14.04 -14.71 -15.22
N LYS A 71 -14.97 -14.07 -15.94
CA LYS A 71 -15.09 -14.24 -17.39
C LYS A 71 -14.20 -13.20 -18.07
N ASP A 72 -13.36 -13.66 -18.99
CA ASP A 72 -12.59 -12.73 -19.80
C ASP A 72 -13.51 -11.84 -20.66
N ALA A 73 -12.94 -10.81 -21.30
CA ALA A 73 -13.67 -9.91 -22.19
C ALA A 73 -14.33 -10.61 -23.39
N TYR A 74 -14.06 -11.89 -23.61
CA TYR A 74 -14.59 -12.73 -24.68
C TYR A 74 -15.60 -13.77 -24.17
N GLY A 75 -16.00 -13.69 -22.90
CA GLY A 75 -16.99 -14.58 -22.31
C GLY A 75 -16.50 -16.00 -22.08
N LYS A 76 -15.20 -16.28 -22.24
CA LYS A 76 -14.62 -17.56 -21.83
C LYS A 76 -14.50 -17.58 -20.31
N GLU A 77 -15.00 -18.64 -19.69
CA GLU A 77 -14.81 -18.87 -18.26
C GLU A 77 -13.33 -19.22 -18.04
N SER A 78 -12.61 -18.39 -17.27
CA SER A 78 -11.27 -18.73 -16.83
C SER A 78 -11.40 -19.56 -15.55
N TYR A 79 -11.28 -20.88 -15.70
CA TYR A 79 -11.40 -21.86 -14.61
C TYR A 79 -10.12 -21.93 -13.76
N GLU A 80 -9.83 -20.88 -13.01
CA GLU A 80 -9.05 -21.03 -11.78
C GLU A 80 -9.74 -20.18 -10.72
N SER A 81 -10.28 -20.80 -9.67
CA SER A 81 -10.61 -20.06 -8.48
C SER A 81 -9.29 -19.47 -7.96
N GLY A 82 -9.06 -18.19 -8.20
CA GLY A 82 -7.88 -17.52 -7.69
C GLY A 82 -7.94 -17.49 -6.16
N ALA A 83 -6.82 -17.79 -5.50
CA ALA A 83 -6.67 -17.43 -4.11
C ALA A 83 -6.41 -15.92 -4.04
N GLY A 84 -7.36 -15.17 -3.49
CA GLY A 84 -7.20 -13.76 -3.13
C GLY A 84 -6.84 -13.62 -1.66
N ASN A 85 -6.46 -12.41 -1.27
CA ASN A 85 -6.24 -12.04 0.12
C ASN A 85 -6.93 -10.70 0.39
N THR A 86 -7.62 -10.59 1.51
CA THR A 86 -8.18 -9.31 1.96
C THR A 86 -7.37 -8.85 3.17
N ASN A 87 -6.70 -7.71 3.05
CA ASN A 87 -5.93 -7.10 4.13
C ASN A 87 -6.60 -5.81 4.58
N LYS A 88 -6.58 -5.54 5.87
CA LYS A 88 -7.02 -4.26 6.43
C LYS A 88 -6.19 -3.93 7.65
N GLY A 89 -6.02 -2.65 7.93
CA GLY A 89 -5.24 -2.24 9.07
C GLY A 89 -5.33 -0.75 9.34
N ALA A 90 -4.66 -0.35 10.40
CA ALA A 90 -4.44 1.03 10.74
C ALA A 90 -2.98 1.30 11.10
N SER A 91 -2.58 2.54 10.91
CA SER A 91 -1.29 3.08 11.27
C SER A 91 -1.51 4.47 11.79
N TYR A 92 -0.81 4.84 12.85
CA TYR A 92 -0.77 6.23 13.26
C TYR A 92 0.62 6.62 13.70
N TYR A 93 0.93 7.89 13.54
CA TYR A 93 2.15 8.50 14.04
C TYR A 93 1.85 9.89 14.59
N ILE A 94 2.78 10.42 15.39
CA ILE A 94 2.68 11.77 15.91
C ILE A 94 3.50 12.68 14.99
N SER A 95 2.87 13.71 14.45
CA SER A 95 3.54 14.70 13.61
C SER A 95 4.54 15.52 14.42
N PRO A 96 5.52 16.19 13.79
CA PRO A 96 6.42 17.12 14.47
C PRO A 96 5.70 18.22 15.27
N GLU A 97 4.48 18.55 14.88
CA GLU A 97 3.59 19.52 15.53
C GLU A 97 2.79 18.90 16.70
N GLY A 98 3.00 17.63 17.01
CA GLY A 98 2.31 16.90 18.08
C GLY A 98 0.93 16.36 17.70
N GLN A 99 0.54 16.42 16.42
CA GLN A 99 -0.78 15.96 15.97
C GLN A 99 -0.76 14.46 15.68
N LYS A 100 -1.75 13.74 16.17
CA LYS A 100 -1.92 12.32 15.84
C LYS A 100 -2.48 12.17 14.43
N ILE A 101 -1.66 11.70 13.50
CA ILE A 101 -2.06 11.42 12.13
C ILE A 101 -2.41 9.94 12.03
N THR A 102 -3.65 9.65 11.66
CA THR A 102 -4.16 8.28 11.53
C THR A 102 -4.44 7.95 10.07
N LEU A 103 -4.03 6.76 9.66
CA LEU A 103 -4.29 6.16 8.36
C LEU A 103 -4.95 4.80 8.58
N THR A 104 -6.09 4.58 7.94
CA THR A 104 -6.75 3.28 7.88
C THR A 104 -6.79 2.82 6.43
N TRP A 105 -6.76 1.52 6.18
CA TRP A 105 -6.84 1.00 4.81
C TRP A 105 -7.57 -0.33 4.75
N VAL A 106 -8.09 -0.60 3.55
CA VAL A 106 -8.56 -1.90 3.10
C VAL A 106 -7.91 -2.20 1.76
N ALA A 107 -7.43 -3.42 1.59
CA ALA A 107 -6.86 -3.95 0.35
C ALA A 107 -7.62 -5.24 0.01
N ASP A 108 -8.39 -5.18 -1.07
CA ASP A 108 -9.24 -6.26 -1.55
C ASP A 108 -9.25 -6.29 -3.09
N GLU A 109 -10.24 -6.94 -3.70
CA GLU A 109 -10.38 -7.04 -5.16
C GLU A 109 -10.49 -5.67 -5.86
N ASN A 110 -10.89 -4.63 -5.14
CA ASN A 110 -10.99 -3.26 -5.64
C ASN A 110 -9.69 -2.46 -5.45
N GLY A 111 -8.62 -3.11 -4.98
CA GLY A 111 -7.30 -2.52 -4.78
C GLY A 111 -7.11 -1.91 -3.40
N PHE A 112 -6.08 -1.07 -3.27
CA PHE A 112 -5.73 -0.41 -2.00
C PHE A 112 -6.54 0.87 -1.80
N GLN A 113 -7.30 0.93 -0.72
CA GLN A 113 -8.24 2.01 -0.41
C GLN A 113 -7.85 2.68 0.93
N PRO A 114 -6.93 3.65 0.93
CA PRO A 114 -6.52 4.36 2.13
C PRO A 114 -7.54 5.44 2.53
N LYS A 115 -7.71 5.65 3.83
CA LYS A 115 -8.56 6.67 4.44
C LYS A 115 -7.81 7.35 5.58
N GLY A 116 -7.73 8.68 5.52
CA GLY A 116 -7.16 9.52 6.56
C GLY A 116 -7.32 10.99 6.20
N ASP A 117 -7.48 11.85 7.21
CA ASP A 117 -7.78 13.28 7.02
C ASP A 117 -6.67 14.05 6.30
N HIS A 118 -5.46 13.49 6.30
CA HIS A 118 -4.26 14.04 5.67
C HIS A 118 -4.12 13.65 4.19
N LEU A 119 -4.99 12.78 3.67
CA LEU A 119 -4.91 12.34 2.28
C LEU A 119 -5.49 13.39 1.34
N PRO A 120 -4.92 13.56 0.12
CA PRO A 120 -5.51 14.42 -0.89
C PRO A 120 -6.93 13.96 -1.24
N VAL A 121 -7.88 14.89 -1.22
CA VAL A 121 -9.22 14.65 -1.75
C VAL A 121 -9.19 14.93 -3.25
N ALA A 122 -9.57 13.94 -4.07
CA ALA A 122 -9.65 14.14 -5.51
C ALA A 122 -10.64 15.28 -5.83
N PRO A 123 -10.29 16.21 -6.72
CA PRO A 123 -11.20 17.29 -7.11
C PRO A 123 -12.47 16.70 -7.75
N VAL A 124 -13.64 17.16 -7.31
CA VAL A 124 -14.91 16.77 -7.92
C VAL A 124 -15.02 17.46 -9.27
N HIS A 125 -14.87 16.70 -10.35
CA HIS A 125 -15.19 17.21 -11.69
C HIS A 125 -16.71 17.11 -11.89
N VAL A 126 -17.40 18.24 -11.80
CA VAL A 126 -18.79 18.35 -12.27
C VAL A 126 -18.75 18.41 -13.79
N TYR A 127 -18.91 17.26 -14.44
CA TYR A 127 -19.16 17.23 -15.87
C TYR A 127 -20.64 17.55 -16.11
N GLU A 128 -20.95 18.77 -16.53
CA GLU A 128 -22.18 18.96 -17.31
C GLU A 128 -21.94 18.28 -18.64
N LEU A 129 -22.53 17.09 -18.83
CA LEU A 129 -22.59 16.50 -20.17
C LEU A 129 -23.29 17.53 -21.06
N PRO A 130 -22.70 17.91 -22.22
CA PRO A 130 -23.40 18.78 -23.14
C PRO A 130 -24.71 18.08 -23.51
N VAL A 131 -25.83 18.70 -23.13
CA VAL A 131 -27.13 18.31 -23.64
C VAL A 131 -27.04 18.52 -25.15
N ALA A 132 -27.06 17.43 -25.91
CA ALA A 132 -27.05 17.52 -27.37
C ALA A 132 -28.19 18.46 -27.77
N PRO A 133 -27.92 19.50 -28.59
CA PRO A 133 -28.97 20.40 -29.02
C PRO A 133 -30.09 19.58 -29.63
N ALA A 134 -31.34 19.90 -29.27
CA ALA A 134 -32.50 19.27 -29.87
C ALA A 134 -32.36 19.37 -31.39
N LEU A 135 -32.42 18.22 -32.07
CA LEU A 135 -32.30 18.19 -33.53
C LEU A 135 -33.35 19.14 -34.13
N PRO A 136 -33.00 20.00 -35.09
CA PRO A 136 -33.90 21.03 -35.62
C PRO A 136 -35.05 20.45 -36.47
N TYR A 137 -35.17 19.13 -36.54
CA TYR A 137 -36.22 18.45 -37.28
C TYR A 137 -37.03 17.54 -36.35
N THR A 138 -38.33 17.79 -36.31
CA THR A 138 -39.30 16.76 -35.94
C THR A 138 -39.34 15.72 -37.05
N ARG A 139 -39.32 14.42 -36.70
CA ARG A 139 -39.48 13.33 -37.67
C ARG A 139 -40.85 13.45 -38.35
N THR A 140 -40.89 14.13 -39.49
CA THR A 140 -42.06 14.22 -40.38
C THR A 140 -41.91 13.17 -41.46
N GLY A 141 -42.22 11.93 -41.12
CA GLY A 141 -42.36 10.87 -42.11
C GLY A 141 -43.22 9.76 -41.53
N PRO A 142 -44.23 9.25 -42.27
CA PRO A 142 -44.88 8.01 -41.90
C PRO A 142 -43.80 6.93 -41.88
N GLY A 143 -43.60 6.30 -40.72
CA GLY A 143 -42.78 5.11 -40.64
C GLY A 143 -43.36 4.07 -41.59
N TYR A 144 -42.60 3.71 -42.61
CA TYR A 144 -42.79 2.45 -43.31
C TYR A 144 -42.14 1.33 -42.49
#